data_AF-A0A1B9Y3P9-F1
#
_entry.id   AF-A0A1B9Y3P9-F1
#
_cell.length_a   1.000
_cell.length_b   1.000
_cell.length_c   1.000
_cell.angle_alpha   90.00
_cell.angle_beta   90.00
_cell.angle_gamma   90.00
#
_symmetry.space_group_name_H-M   'P 1'
#
loop_
_entity.id
_entity.type
_entity.pdbx_description
1 polymer ?
#
loop_
_entity_poly.entity_id
_entity_poly.type
_entity_poly.pdbx_seq_one_letter_code
_entity_poly.pdbx_strand_id
1 'polypeptide(L)'
;MKQKIFFLFIFITINIFSQHKYAKEFSFLNDNDLYISTSQDRYYTNGMFLSYRYLSNKTSKKIEKKIIELQLGHHMYTPFKATVNQHMDHDRPFAGYLFGRYGVHNFYKNNSILKTSLEIGIIGTSAMSKELQDFIHDIYGYKKAIGWKYQIANAFGVNLNIDHIKNLGGDNYFDINWVNNLKAGTVYTDFSSGLYGRVGLKPLQKIINSIAFNGNLNNNNTNYNNKSEAFIYIKPMVHYVVYDATIEGSFLNTNSPITYNIEPFKFTTEIGIRFTANQFNFGYIVNYHTKKLKSLRVPKKNFYGTILVNYQFN
;
A
#
# COMPACT_ATOMS: atom_id res chain seq x y z
N MET A 1 -16.00 -41.47 -46.79
CA MET A 1 -16.61 -40.37 -46.01
C MET A 1 -16.11 -40.44 -44.58
N LYS A 2 -15.26 -39.50 -44.14
CA LYS A 2 -14.72 -39.47 -42.77
C LYS A 2 -15.63 -38.59 -41.91
N GLN A 3 -16.40 -39.20 -41.00
CA GLN A 3 -17.20 -38.47 -40.02
C GLN A 3 -16.27 -37.86 -38.97
N LYS A 4 -16.25 -36.53 -38.90
CA LYS A 4 -15.61 -35.79 -37.80
C LYS A 4 -16.63 -35.67 -36.68
N ILE A 5 -16.45 -36.44 -35.60
CA ILE A 5 -17.22 -36.30 -34.37
C ILE A 5 -16.57 -35.18 -33.55
N PHE A 6 -17.30 -34.09 -33.34
CA PHE A 6 -16.87 -32.96 -32.53
C PHE A 6 -17.38 -33.20 -31.10
N PHE A 7 -16.48 -33.48 -30.15
CA PHE A 7 -16.85 -33.57 -28.73
C PHE A 7 -16.95 -32.16 -28.15
N LEU A 8 -18.17 -31.71 -27.91
CA LEU A 8 -18.46 -30.47 -27.19
C LEU A 8 -18.38 -30.77 -25.68
N PHE A 9 -17.29 -30.36 -25.03
CA PHE A 9 -17.18 -30.40 -23.57
C PHE A 9 -18.01 -29.25 -22.97
N ILE A 10 -19.23 -29.56 -22.53
CA ILE A 10 -20.05 -28.64 -21.74
C ILE A 10 -19.58 -28.73 -20.28
N PHE A 11 -18.78 -27.75 -19.84
CA PHE A 11 -18.51 -27.55 -18.43
C PHE A 11 -19.73 -26.93 -17.75
N ILE A 12 -20.58 -27.78 -17.16
CA ILE A 12 -21.64 -27.33 -16.24
C ILE A 12 -20.98 -27.02 -14.90
N THR A 13 -20.67 -25.74 -14.65
CA THR A 13 -20.27 -25.29 -13.31
C THR A 13 -21.51 -25.14 -12.44
N ILE A 14 -21.75 -26.10 -11.56
CA ILE A 14 -22.77 -26.01 -10.51
C ILE A 14 -22.24 -25.03 -9.46
N ASN A 15 -22.71 -23.78 -9.50
CA ASN A 15 -22.40 -22.79 -8.46
C ASN A 15 -23.27 -23.09 -7.23
N ILE A 16 -22.76 -23.93 -6.33
CA ILE A 16 -23.32 -24.05 -4.98
C ILE A 16 -22.95 -22.76 -4.25
N PHE A 17 -23.91 -21.84 -4.09
CA PHE A 17 -23.74 -20.60 -3.33
C PHE A 17 -23.66 -20.92 -1.83
N SER A 18 -22.48 -21.26 -1.34
CA SER A 18 -22.22 -21.24 0.10
C SER A 18 -22.02 -19.79 0.55
N GLN A 19 -22.72 -19.39 1.63
CA GLN A 19 -22.57 -18.09 2.26
C GLN A 19 -21.27 -18.08 3.08
N HIS A 20 -20.16 -17.82 2.42
CA HIS A 20 -18.87 -17.79 3.08
C HIS A 20 -18.71 -16.55 3.95
N LYS A 21 -18.20 -16.76 5.16
CA LYS A 21 -17.76 -15.71 6.09
C LYS A 21 -16.34 -16.02 6.51
N TYR A 22 -15.42 -15.10 6.24
CA TYR A 22 -14.00 -15.25 6.60
C TYR A 22 -13.64 -14.20 7.65
N ALA A 23 -13.19 -14.64 8.83
CA ALA A 23 -12.88 -13.77 9.94
C ALA A 23 -11.42 -13.31 9.98
N LYS A 24 -10.54 -13.94 9.18
CA LYS A 24 -9.09 -13.73 9.16
C LYS A 24 -8.58 -13.55 7.74
N GLU A 25 -7.45 -12.86 7.59
CA GLU A 25 -6.78 -12.68 6.31
C GLU A 25 -5.26 -12.54 6.48
N PHE A 26 -4.52 -13.20 5.60
CA PHE A 26 -3.13 -12.85 5.30
C PHE A 26 -3.08 -11.99 4.04
N SER A 27 -2.29 -10.92 4.06
CA SER A 27 -2.13 -10.01 2.93
C SER A 27 -0.66 -9.81 2.65
N PHE A 28 -0.30 -9.91 1.37
CA PHE A 28 0.98 -9.49 0.84
C PHE A 28 0.76 -8.37 -0.16
N LEU A 29 1.41 -7.23 0.09
CA LEU A 29 1.47 -6.10 -0.82
C LEU A 29 2.94 -5.87 -1.17
N ASN A 30 3.22 -5.76 -2.46
CA ASN A 30 4.54 -5.35 -2.92
C ASN A 30 4.43 -4.18 -3.90
N ASP A 31 5.14 -3.11 -3.55
CA ASP A 31 5.41 -2.00 -4.44
C ASP A 31 6.74 -2.25 -5.15
N ASN A 32 6.78 -1.98 -6.46
CA ASN A 32 8.00 -2.04 -7.24
C ASN A 32 7.90 -1.09 -8.45
N ASP A 33 8.94 -0.32 -8.71
CA ASP A 33 9.01 0.53 -9.91
C ASP A 33 9.13 -0.27 -11.21
N LEU A 34 9.74 -1.46 -11.15
CA LEU A 34 9.84 -2.40 -12.27
C LEU A 34 8.48 -2.90 -12.77
N TYR A 35 7.42 -2.81 -11.97
CA TYR A 35 6.07 -3.20 -12.38
C TYR A 35 5.42 -2.24 -13.39
N ILE A 36 5.99 -1.05 -13.60
CA ILE A 36 5.56 -0.08 -14.62
C ILE A 36 6.57 -0.03 -15.77
N SER A 37 7.86 -0.22 -15.49
CA SER A 37 8.91 -0.18 -16.51
C SER A 37 10.10 -1.01 -16.09
N THR A 38 10.49 -1.99 -16.89
CA THR A 38 11.64 -2.88 -16.63
C THR A 38 13.00 -2.16 -16.63
N SER A 39 13.03 -0.89 -17.01
CA SER A 39 14.23 -0.04 -17.03
C SER A 39 14.27 1.06 -15.96
N GLN A 40 13.23 1.18 -15.11
CA GLN A 40 13.17 2.19 -14.05
C GLN A 40 13.35 1.51 -12.69
N ASP A 41 14.56 1.63 -12.12
CA ASP A 41 14.88 1.28 -10.72
C ASP A 41 15.41 2.53 -10.00
N ARG A 42 14.50 3.29 -9.39
CA ARG A 42 14.78 4.59 -8.77
C ARG A 42 13.67 5.09 -7.85
N TYR A 43 14.07 5.97 -6.95
CA TYR A 43 13.22 6.71 -6.04
C TYR A 43 12.54 5.84 -5.00
N TYR A 44 11.24 5.58 -5.12
CA TYR A 44 10.59 4.58 -4.27
C TYR A 44 10.67 3.27 -5.04
N THR A 45 11.77 2.54 -4.84
CA THR A 45 12.11 1.36 -5.64
C THR A 45 11.31 0.15 -5.20
N ASN A 46 11.11 0.00 -3.88
CA ASN A 46 10.46 -1.18 -3.36
C ASN A 46 9.75 -0.92 -2.04
N GLY A 47 8.63 -1.61 -1.85
CA GLY A 47 7.96 -1.73 -0.55
C GLY A 47 7.43 -3.14 -0.37
N MET A 48 7.62 -3.73 0.80
CA MET A 48 7.12 -5.07 1.12
C MET A 48 6.31 -5.02 2.40
N PHE A 49 5.07 -5.50 2.35
CA PHE A 49 4.16 -5.48 3.49
C PHE A 49 3.49 -6.84 3.62
N LEU A 50 3.77 -7.51 4.74
CA LEU A 50 3.10 -8.73 5.15
C LEU A 50 2.17 -8.39 6.31
N SER A 51 0.87 -8.63 6.13
CA SER A 51 -0.14 -8.29 7.13
C SER A 51 -0.96 -9.50 7.52
N TYR A 52 -1.28 -9.59 8.80
CA TYR A 52 -2.30 -10.47 9.34
C TYR A 52 -3.42 -9.63 9.92
N ARG A 53 -4.66 -9.88 9.47
CA ARG A 53 -5.85 -9.12 9.89
C ARG A 53 -6.90 -10.07 10.41
N TYR A 54 -7.56 -9.69 11.49
CA TYR A 54 -8.65 -10.50 12.04
C TYR A 54 -9.77 -9.64 12.61
N LEU A 55 -10.99 -10.18 12.54
CA LEU A 55 -12.18 -9.56 13.08
C LEU A 55 -12.18 -9.67 14.61
N SER A 56 -12.32 -8.53 15.29
CA SER A 56 -12.42 -8.47 16.74
C SER A 56 -13.85 -8.73 17.22
N ASN A 57 -14.00 -9.51 18.30
CA ASN A 57 -15.29 -9.72 18.96
C ASN A 57 -15.77 -8.48 19.76
N LYS A 58 -14.90 -7.49 19.98
CA LYS A 58 -15.21 -6.28 20.77
C LYS A 58 -15.74 -5.15 19.89
N THR A 59 -17.05 -5.08 19.71
CA THR A 59 -17.73 -3.97 19.03
C THR A 59 -18.43 -3.03 20.04
N SER A 60 -18.84 -1.85 19.58
CA SER A 60 -19.66 -0.91 20.34
C SER A 60 -20.93 -0.61 19.55
N LYS A 61 -21.97 -0.03 20.17
CA LYS A 61 -23.27 0.21 19.49
C LYS A 61 -23.16 0.96 18.15
N LYS A 62 -22.15 1.84 18.00
CA LYS A 62 -21.90 2.66 16.81
C LYS A 62 -20.97 1.99 15.77
N ILE A 63 -20.21 0.97 16.18
CA ILE A 63 -19.21 0.28 15.35
C ILE A 63 -19.85 -1.01 14.83
N GLU A 64 -19.95 -1.12 13.51
CA GLU A 64 -20.46 -2.31 12.84
C GLU A 64 -19.42 -3.43 12.80
N LYS A 65 -18.15 -3.08 12.54
CA LYS A 65 -17.02 -4.02 12.55
C LYS A 65 -15.78 -3.37 13.13
N LYS A 66 -14.99 -4.16 13.84
CA LYS A 66 -13.64 -3.80 14.28
C LYS A 66 -12.66 -4.85 13.80
N ILE A 67 -11.66 -4.45 13.02
CA ILE A 67 -10.61 -5.32 12.52
C ILE A 67 -9.29 -4.89 13.16
N ILE A 68 -8.52 -5.86 13.64
CA ILE A 68 -7.16 -5.65 14.12
C ILE A 68 -6.20 -6.06 13.00
N GLU A 69 -5.13 -5.30 12.84
CA GLU A 69 -4.06 -5.55 11.87
C GLU A 69 -2.72 -5.63 12.59
N LEU A 70 -1.93 -6.65 12.24
CA LEU A 70 -0.51 -6.75 12.53
C LEU A 70 0.20 -6.76 11.19
N GLN A 71 1.21 -5.91 11.01
CA GLN A 71 1.96 -5.84 9.76
C GLN A 71 3.45 -5.72 10.03
N LEU A 72 4.25 -6.41 9.22
CA LEU A 72 5.67 -6.13 9.03
C LEU A 72 5.81 -5.39 7.70
N GLY A 73 6.39 -4.19 7.74
CA GLY A 73 6.54 -3.32 6.58
C GLY A 73 7.99 -2.92 6.35
N HIS A 74 8.37 -2.82 5.09
CA HIS A 74 9.68 -2.34 4.66
C HIS A 74 9.50 -1.36 3.50
N HIS A 75 10.06 -0.16 3.62
CA HIS A 75 10.17 0.80 2.53
C HIS A 75 11.63 0.95 2.12
N MET A 76 11.88 0.93 0.81
CA MET A 76 13.20 1.07 0.23
C MET A 76 13.25 2.21 -0.77
N TYR A 77 14.31 3.01 -0.66
CA TYR A 77 14.49 4.18 -1.49
C TYR A 77 15.90 4.28 -2.05
N THR A 78 15.99 4.55 -3.36
CA THR A 78 17.25 4.63 -4.11
C THR A 78 17.31 5.91 -4.96
N PRO A 79 18.49 6.50 -5.18
CA PRO A 79 18.68 7.57 -6.15
C PRO A 79 18.47 7.08 -7.59
N PHE A 80 18.30 8.00 -8.55
CA PHE A 80 18.22 7.60 -9.97
C PHE A 80 19.47 6.88 -10.46
N LYS A 81 20.63 7.38 -10.03
CA LYS A 81 21.92 6.69 -10.27
C LYS A 81 22.40 6.08 -8.96
N ALA A 82 22.18 4.79 -8.81
CA ALA A 82 22.58 4.02 -7.63
C ALA A 82 24.10 3.70 -7.58
N THR A 83 24.82 3.90 -8.69
CA THR A 83 26.21 3.45 -8.89
C THR A 83 27.22 4.59 -9.10
N VAL A 84 26.92 5.81 -8.65
CA VAL A 84 27.85 6.94 -8.76
C VAL A 84 28.97 6.88 -7.70
N ASN A 85 30.17 7.34 -8.07
CA ASN A 85 31.35 7.29 -7.22
C ASN A 85 31.39 8.45 -6.20
N GLN A 86 30.89 9.64 -6.57
CA GLN A 86 30.84 10.80 -5.69
C GLN A 86 29.46 10.91 -5.04
N HIS A 87 29.41 11.07 -3.72
CA HIS A 87 28.16 11.17 -2.96
C HIS A 87 27.27 12.33 -3.44
N MET A 88 27.87 13.45 -3.88
CA MET A 88 27.15 14.61 -4.44
C MET A 88 26.40 14.31 -5.74
N ASP A 89 26.68 13.20 -6.41
CA ASP A 89 26.00 12.80 -7.64
C ASP A 89 24.64 12.12 -7.40
N HIS A 90 24.34 11.73 -6.17
CA HIS A 90 23.03 11.16 -5.82
C HIS A 90 21.98 12.26 -5.75
N ASP A 91 20.87 12.12 -6.48
CA ASP A 91 19.79 13.10 -6.58
C ASP A 91 18.76 13.04 -5.45
N ARG A 92 18.89 12.05 -4.57
CA ARG A 92 18.23 11.89 -3.26
C ARG A 92 19.09 10.97 -2.37
N PRO A 93 18.81 10.84 -1.07
CA PRO A 93 19.48 9.86 -0.22
C PRO A 93 18.97 8.44 -0.52
N PHE A 94 19.85 7.45 -0.31
CA PHE A 94 19.40 6.09 -0.04
C PHE A 94 18.74 6.04 1.33
N ALA A 95 17.63 5.33 1.45
CA ALA A 95 16.97 5.16 2.75
C ALA A 95 16.23 3.82 2.80
N GLY A 96 16.25 3.24 3.99
CA GLY A 96 15.48 2.05 4.34
C GLY A 96 14.66 2.32 5.59
N TYR A 97 13.40 1.91 5.63
CA TYR A 97 12.58 1.95 6.85
C TYR A 97 11.90 0.59 7.06
N LEU A 98 12.32 -0.13 8.10
CA LEU A 98 11.75 -1.41 8.52
C LEU A 98 10.93 -1.18 9.80
N PHE A 99 9.69 -1.65 9.83
CA PHE A 99 8.80 -1.42 10.97
C PHE A 99 7.79 -2.54 11.19
N GLY A 100 7.40 -2.72 12.44
CA GLY A 100 6.17 -3.41 12.82
C GLY A 100 5.04 -2.39 12.99
N ARG A 101 3.84 -2.73 12.54
CA ARG A 101 2.63 -1.92 12.67
C ARG A 101 1.55 -2.70 13.43
N TYR A 102 0.94 -2.04 14.41
CA TYR A 102 -0.31 -2.46 15.04
C TYR A 102 -1.43 -1.50 14.63
N GLY A 103 -2.48 -2.02 14.02
CA GLY A 103 -3.60 -1.25 13.48
C GLY A 103 -4.96 -1.66 14.06
N VAL A 104 -5.85 -0.67 14.24
CA VAL A 104 -7.26 -0.86 14.60
C VAL A 104 -8.12 -0.16 13.58
N HIS A 105 -8.97 -0.92 12.88
CA HIS A 105 -9.89 -0.42 11.87
C HIS A 105 -11.32 -0.49 12.39
N ASN A 106 -11.93 0.66 12.64
CA ASN A 106 -13.32 0.77 13.06
C ASN A 106 -14.20 1.16 11.86
N PHE A 107 -15.17 0.31 11.55
CA PHE A 107 -16.16 0.54 10.51
C PHE A 107 -17.49 0.93 11.17
N TYR A 108 -17.97 2.13 10.88
CA TYR A 108 -19.14 2.71 11.54
C TYR A 108 -20.42 2.53 10.73
N LYS A 109 -21.55 2.47 11.43
CA LYS A 109 -22.89 2.32 10.83
C LYS A 109 -23.30 3.47 9.90
N ASN A 110 -22.70 4.64 10.06
CA ASN A 110 -22.95 5.82 9.22
C ASN A 110 -22.10 5.84 7.93
N ASN A 111 -21.56 4.68 7.50
CA ASN A 111 -20.68 4.54 6.34
C ASN A 111 -19.43 5.44 6.44
N SER A 112 -18.79 5.46 7.60
CA SER A 112 -17.42 5.95 7.74
C SER A 112 -16.49 4.88 8.30
N ILE A 113 -15.20 5.07 8.07
CA ILE A 113 -14.14 4.19 8.53
C ILE A 113 -13.09 5.06 9.21
N LEU A 114 -12.66 4.66 10.40
CA LEU A 114 -11.50 5.22 11.08
C LEU A 114 -10.47 4.10 11.25
N LYS A 115 -9.29 4.28 10.67
CA LYS A 115 -8.15 3.41 10.90
C LYS A 115 -7.13 4.18 11.71
N THR A 116 -6.59 3.54 12.75
CA THR A 116 -5.53 4.11 13.56
C THR A 116 -4.45 3.06 13.73
N SER A 117 -3.20 3.40 13.47
CA SER A 117 -2.10 2.47 13.64
C SER A 117 -0.85 3.14 14.20
N LEU A 118 -0.12 2.37 14.98
CA LEU A 118 1.20 2.71 15.49
C LEU A 118 2.24 1.87 14.76
N GLU A 119 3.26 2.53 14.23
CA GLU A 119 4.43 1.93 13.64
C GLU A 119 5.62 2.11 14.58
N ILE A 120 6.39 1.05 14.79
CA ILE A 120 7.63 1.06 15.56
C ILE A 120 8.69 0.34 14.73
N GLY A 121 9.83 0.95 14.52
CA GLY A 121 10.84 0.45 13.60
C GLY A 121 12.15 1.22 13.64
N ILE A 122 12.90 1.10 12.54
CA ILE A 122 14.21 1.72 12.37
C ILE A 122 14.37 2.22 10.95
N ILE A 123 14.85 3.45 10.81
CA ILE A 123 15.34 4.00 9.54
C ILE A 123 16.86 3.86 9.49
N GLY A 124 17.43 3.60 8.30
CA GLY A 124 18.87 3.58 8.06
C GLY A 124 19.44 2.20 7.75
N THR A 125 20.74 2.00 7.97
CA THR A 125 21.46 0.76 7.66
C THR A 125 20.86 -0.48 8.34
N SER A 126 20.36 -0.34 9.57
CA SER A 126 19.72 -1.43 10.32
C SER A 126 18.35 -1.83 9.77
N ALA A 127 17.79 -1.09 8.82
CA ALA A 127 16.62 -1.53 8.06
C ALA A 127 16.98 -2.57 6.97
N MET A 128 18.26 -2.94 6.83
CA MET A 128 18.76 -4.02 5.96
C MET A 128 18.35 -3.89 4.48
N SER A 129 18.19 -2.65 4.00
CA SER A 129 17.71 -2.40 2.65
C SER A 129 18.75 -2.72 1.57
N LYS A 130 20.03 -2.51 1.88
CA LYS A 130 21.14 -2.89 1.00
C LYS A 130 21.16 -4.39 0.78
N GLU A 131 21.09 -5.15 1.87
CA GLU A 131 21.13 -6.61 1.87
C GLU A 131 19.94 -7.19 1.11
N LEU A 132 18.74 -6.64 1.35
CA LEU A 132 17.54 -7.04 0.63
C LEU A 132 17.62 -6.72 -0.87
N GLN A 133 18.10 -5.53 -1.24
CA GLN A 133 18.29 -5.16 -2.64
C GLN A 133 19.34 -6.06 -3.32
N ASP A 134 20.49 -6.28 -2.67
CA ASP A 134 21.56 -7.13 -3.18
C ASP A 134 21.05 -8.56 -3.41
N PHE A 135 20.26 -9.12 -2.48
CA PHE A 135 19.64 -10.44 -2.65
C PHE A 135 18.72 -10.51 -3.87
N ILE A 136 17.85 -9.52 -4.05
CA ILE A 136 16.95 -9.45 -5.21
C ILE A 136 17.76 -9.27 -6.50
N HIS A 137 18.77 -8.40 -6.49
CA HIS A 137 19.63 -8.14 -7.64
C HIS A 137 20.43 -9.37 -8.05
N ASP A 138 20.91 -10.16 -7.08
CA ASP A 138 21.61 -11.42 -7.33
C ASP A 138 20.68 -12.47 -7.99
N ILE A 139 19.39 -12.50 -7.63
CA ILE A 139 18.39 -13.39 -8.28
C ILE A 139 18.12 -12.98 -9.74
N TYR A 140 17.98 -11.67 -10.01
CA TYR A 140 17.59 -11.15 -11.32
C TYR A 140 18.76 -10.72 -12.21
N GLY A 141 20.01 -10.82 -11.72
CA GLY A 141 21.22 -10.44 -12.47
C GLY A 141 21.46 -8.94 -12.60
N TYR A 142 20.92 -8.12 -11.69
CA TYR A 142 21.16 -6.68 -11.66
C TYR A 142 22.48 -6.31 -10.97
N LYS A 143 23.03 -5.15 -11.32
CA LYS A 143 24.26 -4.63 -10.67
C LYS A 143 23.97 -4.20 -9.24
N LYS A 144 24.91 -4.43 -8.33
CA LYS A 144 24.83 -3.98 -6.93
C LYS A 144 24.95 -2.47 -6.81
N ALA A 145 24.17 -1.88 -5.91
CA ALA A 145 24.15 -0.45 -5.64
C ALA A 145 25.26 -0.07 -4.64
N ILE A 146 26.39 0.43 -5.14
CA ILE A 146 27.53 0.84 -4.27
C ILE A 146 27.23 2.08 -3.41
N GLY A 147 26.17 2.84 -3.75
CA GLY A 147 25.80 4.07 -3.05
C GLY A 147 25.16 3.88 -1.67
N TRP A 148 24.78 2.65 -1.29
CA TRP A 148 24.21 2.36 0.05
C TRP A 148 25.12 2.75 1.23
N LYS A 149 26.42 2.94 0.99
CA LYS A 149 27.36 3.49 1.98
C LYS A 149 27.05 4.95 2.37
N TYR A 150 26.24 5.65 1.60
CA TYR A 150 25.80 7.03 1.83
C TYR A 150 24.32 7.15 2.23
N GLN A 151 23.70 6.06 2.71
CA GLN A 151 22.30 6.09 3.13
C GLN A 151 22.06 6.92 4.39
N ILE A 152 20.79 7.27 4.62
CA ILE A 152 20.33 7.92 5.87
C ILE A 152 20.85 7.14 7.09
N ALA A 153 21.31 7.88 8.10
CA ALA A 153 21.86 7.32 9.33
C ALA A 153 20.79 6.59 10.15
N ASN A 154 21.23 5.62 10.95
CA ASN A 154 20.34 4.85 11.81
C ASN A 154 19.59 5.73 12.82
N ALA A 155 18.28 5.61 12.86
CA ALA A 155 17.47 6.24 13.90
C ALA A 155 16.23 5.42 14.22
N PHE A 156 15.77 5.55 15.46
CA PHE A 156 14.54 4.92 15.91
C PHE A 156 13.31 5.56 15.22
N GLY A 157 12.43 4.70 14.69
CA GLY A 157 11.24 5.09 13.96
C GLY A 157 9.98 4.83 14.78
N VAL A 158 9.19 5.86 15.05
CA VAL A 158 7.84 5.73 15.62
C VAL A 158 6.89 6.65 14.88
N ASN A 159 5.77 6.09 14.40
CA ASN A 159 4.82 6.82 13.59
C ASN A 159 3.37 6.46 13.96
N LEU A 160 2.58 7.48 14.31
CA LEU A 160 1.13 7.39 14.41
C LEU A 160 0.52 7.69 13.04
N ASN A 161 -0.38 6.82 12.59
CA ASN A 161 -1.11 6.98 11.33
C ASN A 161 -2.61 6.92 11.60
N ILE A 162 -3.36 7.83 10.98
CA ILE A 162 -4.82 7.90 11.07
C ILE A 162 -5.40 8.05 9.66
N ASP A 163 -6.28 7.13 9.27
CA ASP A 163 -7.09 7.26 8.05
C ASP A 163 -8.54 7.48 8.41
N HIS A 164 -9.17 8.49 7.81
CA HIS A 164 -10.61 8.69 7.87
C HIS A 164 -11.22 8.64 6.48
N ILE A 165 -12.16 7.73 6.28
CA ILE A 165 -12.85 7.52 5.02
C ILE A 165 -14.35 7.72 5.23
N LYS A 166 -14.98 8.50 4.37
CA LYS A 166 -16.43 8.74 4.39
C LYS A 166 -17.02 8.51 3.01
N ASN A 167 -18.04 7.66 2.92
CA ASN A 167 -18.80 7.55 1.68
C ASN A 167 -19.59 8.84 1.44
N LEU A 168 -19.44 9.41 0.25
CA LEU A 168 -20.15 10.63 -0.18
C LEU A 168 -21.43 10.33 -0.95
N GLY A 169 -21.54 9.12 -1.50
CA GLY A 169 -22.69 8.67 -2.27
C GLY A 169 -22.28 7.77 -3.42
N GLY A 170 -23.28 7.32 -4.16
CA GLY A 170 -23.13 6.36 -5.25
C GLY A 170 -24.29 5.37 -5.30
N ASP A 171 -24.18 4.41 -6.20
CA ASP A 171 -25.07 3.28 -6.36
C ASP A 171 -24.28 1.96 -6.32
N ASN A 172 -24.85 0.91 -6.90
CA ASN A 172 -24.24 -0.42 -6.91
C ASN A 172 -23.10 -0.58 -7.93
N TYR A 173 -22.88 0.37 -8.84
CA TYR A 173 -21.84 0.29 -9.87
C TYR A 173 -20.89 1.47 -9.84
N PHE A 174 -21.23 2.55 -9.14
CA PHE A 174 -20.37 3.70 -8.98
C PHE A 174 -20.46 4.25 -7.57
N ASP A 175 -19.33 4.57 -6.95
CA ASP A 175 -19.35 5.36 -5.72
C ASP A 175 -18.14 6.30 -5.60
N ILE A 176 -18.28 7.30 -4.73
CA ILE A 176 -17.22 8.23 -4.38
C ILE A 176 -17.08 8.28 -2.86
N ASN A 177 -15.84 8.22 -2.40
CA ASN A 177 -15.49 8.27 -0.99
C ASN A 177 -14.46 9.37 -0.75
N TRP A 178 -14.66 10.17 0.29
CA TRP A 178 -13.67 11.13 0.76
C TRP A 178 -12.67 10.42 1.64
N VAL A 179 -11.38 10.61 1.37
CA VAL A 179 -10.27 9.94 2.06
C VAL A 179 -9.32 10.98 2.63
N ASN A 180 -9.00 10.84 3.91
CA ASN A 180 -8.03 11.67 4.61
C ASN A 180 -7.02 10.78 5.32
N ASN A 181 -5.75 11.17 5.28
CA ASN A 181 -4.67 10.51 5.99
C ASN A 181 -3.87 11.55 6.79
N LEU A 182 -3.52 11.19 8.02
CA LEU A 182 -2.64 11.96 8.88
C LEU A 182 -1.52 11.02 9.37
N LYS A 183 -0.28 11.49 9.25
CA LYS A 183 0.91 10.84 9.79
C LYS A 183 1.62 11.82 10.70
N ALA A 184 2.03 11.36 11.88
CA ALA A 184 2.84 12.13 12.80
C ALA A 184 3.85 11.19 13.48
N GLY A 185 5.14 11.52 13.38
CA GLY A 185 6.17 10.66 13.94
C GLY A 185 7.59 11.07 13.59
N THR A 186 8.52 10.20 13.96
CA THR A 186 9.97 10.42 13.80
C THR A 186 10.48 10.07 12.40
N VAL A 187 9.65 9.44 11.55
CA VAL A 187 9.97 9.12 10.15
C VAL A 187 9.16 9.98 9.18
N TYR A 188 7.85 10.11 9.40
CA TYR A 188 6.96 10.88 8.53
C TYR A 188 6.04 11.82 9.31
N THR A 189 5.90 13.07 8.84
CA THR A 189 4.80 13.97 9.23
C THR A 189 4.16 14.53 7.97
N ASP A 190 2.91 14.12 7.71
CA ASP A 190 2.17 14.37 6.47
C ASP A 190 0.68 14.46 6.76
N PHE A 191 0.00 15.39 6.11
CA PHE A 191 -1.46 15.39 6.02
C PHE A 191 -1.86 15.30 4.57
N SER A 192 -2.85 14.48 4.26
CA SER A 192 -3.38 14.40 2.90
C SER A 192 -4.88 14.16 2.85
N SER A 193 -5.48 14.69 1.78
CA SER A 193 -6.91 14.58 1.52
C SER A 193 -7.16 14.36 0.02
N GLY A 194 -8.19 13.59 -0.28
CA GLY A 194 -8.50 13.21 -1.65
C GLY A 194 -9.80 12.45 -1.79
N LEU A 195 -10.03 11.92 -2.98
CA LEU A 195 -11.22 11.13 -3.31
C LEU A 195 -10.81 9.71 -3.68
N TYR A 196 -11.72 8.76 -3.50
CA TYR A 196 -11.61 7.39 -3.96
C TYR A 196 -12.89 7.04 -4.71
N GLY A 197 -12.81 7.06 -6.04
CA GLY A 197 -13.92 6.74 -6.93
C GLY A 197 -13.80 5.31 -7.45
N ARG A 198 -14.90 4.54 -7.43
CA ARG A 198 -14.95 3.17 -7.96
C ARG A 198 -15.94 3.05 -9.10
N VAL A 199 -15.59 2.25 -10.10
CA VAL A 199 -16.49 1.78 -11.15
C VAL A 199 -16.51 0.25 -11.10
N GLY A 200 -17.67 -0.31 -10.78
CA GLY A 200 -17.90 -1.74 -10.60
C GLY A 200 -18.01 -2.49 -11.93
N LEU A 201 -17.21 -3.53 -12.08
CA LEU A 201 -17.43 -4.61 -13.06
C LEU A 201 -18.43 -5.65 -12.52
N LYS A 202 -18.60 -5.68 -11.19
CA LYS A 202 -19.65 -6.35 -10.43
C LYS A 202 -20.29 -5.34 -9.46
N PRO A 203 -21.49 -5.62 -8.93
CA PRO A 203 -22.08 -4.78 -7.89
C PRO A 203 -21.12 -4.53 -6.72
N LEU A 204 -20.78 -3.25 -6.51
CA LEU A 204 -19.92 -2.77 -5.44
C LEU A 204 -20.52 -3.13 -4.08
N GLN A 205 -19.66 -3.54 -3.15
CA GLN A 205 -20.04 -3.64 -1.75
C GLN A 205 -19.95 -2.27 -1.08
N LYS A 206 -20.79 -2.09 -0.05
CA LYS A 206 -20.67 -0.97 0.89
C LYS A 206 -19.26 -0.94 1.47
N ILE A 207 -18.76 0.25 1.79
CA ILE A 207 -17.37 0.44 2.24
C ILE A 207 -16.98 -0.46 3.44
N ILE A 208 -17.96 -0.77 4.30
CA ILE A 208 -17.82 -1.61 5.49
C ILE A 208 -17.69 -3.11 5.20
N ASN A 209 -17.92 -3.54 3.97
CA ASN A 209 -17.78 -4.92 3.53
C ASN A 209 -16.94 -5.06 2.25
N SER A 210 -16.30 -3.98 1.80
CA SER A 210 -15.60 -3.97 0.53
C SER A 210 -14.11 -4.31 0.64
N ILE A 211 -13.59 -4.99 -0.38
CA ILE A 211 -12.16 -5.24 -0.60
C ILE A 211 -11.37 -3.94 -0.90
N ALA A 212 -12.04 -2.85 -1.30
CA ALA A 212 -11.40 -1.56 -1.51
C ALA A 212 -10.81 -0.99 -0.21
N PHE A 213 -11.54 -1.17 0.89
CA PHE A 213 -11.24 -0.56 2.18
C PHE A 213 -10.85 -1.59 3.24
N ASN A 214 -10.62 -2.84 2.82
CA ASN A 214 -10.19 -3.93 3.68
C ASN A 214 -11.25 -4.30 4.75
N GLY A 215 -12.54 -4.08 4.47
CA GLY A 215 -13.68 -4.31 5.38
C GLY A 215 -14.41 -5.63 5.19
N ASN A 216 -13.99 -6.43 4.21
CA ASN A 216 -14.58 -7.70 3.80
C ASN A 216 -14.25 -8.89 4.76
N LEU A 217 -14.00 -8.65 6.04
CA LEU A 217 -13.96 -9.74 7.04
C LEU A 217 -15.32 -9.84 7.74
N ASN A 218 -15.80 -11.07 7.92
CA ASN A 218 -17.12 -11.39 8.44
C ASN A 218 -17.10 -12.65 9.29
N ASN A 219 -17.99 -12.71 10.29
CA ASN A 219 -18.30 -13.90 11.07
C ASN A 219 -19.81 -13.95 11.40
N ASN A 220 -20.23 -14.92 12.21
CA ASN A 220 -21.64 -15.10 12.57
C ASN A 220 -22.25 -13.88 13.28
N ASN A 221 -21.44 -13.03 13.91
CA ASN A 221 -21.90 -11.82 14.60
C ASN A 221 -22.01 -10.59 13.67
N THR A 222 -21.60 -10.71 12.41
CA THR A 222 -21.72 -9.65 11.41
C THR A 222 -22.91 -9.85 10.49
N ASN A 223 -23.53 -8.74 10.09
CA ASN A 223 -24.70 -8.69 9.20
C ASN A 223 -24.37 -8.88 7.70
N TYR A 224 -23.11 -9.19 7.38
CA TYR A 224 -22.62 -9.28 6.01
C TYR A 224 -22.01 -10.66 5.76
N ASN A 225 -22.08 -11.09 4.51
CA ASN A 225 -21.34 -12.23 3.99
C ASN A 225 -20.17 -11.71 3.15
N ASN A 226 -19.13 -12.52 2.98
CA ASN A 226 -18.11 -12.25 1.98
C ASN A 226 -18.77 -12.35 0.59
N LYS A 227 -18.57 -11.33 -0.24
CA LYS A 227 -19.11 -11.28 -1.61
C LYS A 227 -17.97 -11.00 -2.58
N SER A 228 -18.06 -11.58 -3.77
CA SER A 228 -17.12 -11.28 -4.84
C SER A 228 -17.35 -9.85 -5.34
N GLU A 229 -16.28 -9.07 -5.38
CA GLU A 229 -16.23 -7.77 -6.03
C GLU A 229 -15.28 -7.79 -7.21
N ALA A 230 -15.52 -6.92 -8.18
CA ALA A 230 -14.56 -6.59 -9.24
C ALA A 230 -14.81 -5.13 -9.63
N PHE A 231 -13.78 -4.30 -9.60
CA PHE A 231 -13.91 -2.87 -9.92
C PHE A 231 -12.57 -2.27 -10.35
N ILE A 232 -12.68 -1.18 -11.10
CA ILE A 232 -11.60 -0.24 -11.37
C ILE A 232 -11.79 0.96 -10.43
N TYR A 233 -10.70 1.56 -9.97
CA TYR A 233 -10.76 2.74 -9.12
C TYR A 233 -9.72 3.78 -9.50
N ILE A 234 -10.00 5.03 -9.11
CA ILE A 234 -9.06 6.14 -9.14
C ILE A 234 -9.05 6.83 -7.77
N LYS A 235 -7.86 7.21 -7.31
CA LYS A 235 -7.68 7.87 -6.02
C LYS A 235 -6.67 9.01 -6.12
N PRO A 236 -7.09 10.22 -6.51
CA PRO A 236 -6.24 11.40 -6.46
C PRO A 236 -6.14 11.93 -5.03
N MET A 237 -4.96 12.35 -4.60
CA MET A 237 -4.73 12.97 -3.30
C MET A 237 -3.78 14.17 -3.38
N VAL A 238 -4.02 15.15 -2.52
CA VAL A 238 -3.10 16.26 -2.24
C VAL A 238 -2.51 16.04 -0.86
N HIS A 239 -1.18 16.21 -0.77
CA HIS A 239 -0.40 16.07 0.45
C HIS A 239 0.23 17.40 0.83
N TYR A 240 0.25 17.65 2.14
CA TYR A 240 1.06 18.65 2.81
C TYR A 240 2.07 17.92 3.70
N VAL A 241 3.29 17.81 3.20
CA VAL A 241 4.42 17.14 3.84
C VAL A 241 5.14 18.17 4.72
N VAL A 242 5.27 17.86 6.00
CA VAL A 242 6.01 18.68 6.96
C VAL A 242 7.40 18.11 7.20
N TYR A 243 7.53 16.78 7.19
CA TYR A 243 8.78 16.12 7.48
C TYR A 243 8.85 14.72 6.85
N ASP A 244 10.00 14.38 6.27
CA ASP A 244 10.30 13.06 5.72
C ASP A 244 11.77 12.69 6.00
N ALA A 245 11.98 11.82 7.00
CA ALA A 245 13.31 11.39 7.42
C ALA A 245 14.09 10.65 6.32
N THR A 246 13.41 10.13 5.29
CA THR A 246 14.04 9.44 4.15
C THR A 246 14.68 10.43 3.16
N ILE A 247 14.37 11.72 3.30
CA ILE A 247 14.85 12.83 2.48
C ILE A 247 15.71 13.77 3.33
N GLU A 248 15.21 14.18 4.50
CA GLU A 248 15.84 15.18 5.38
C GLU A 248 16.84 14.57 6.38
N GLY A 249 16.83 13.24 6.52
CA GLY A 249 17.52 12.56 7.62
C GLY A 249 16.74 12.67 8.93
N SER A 250 17.10 11.84 9.91
CA SER A 250 16.41 11.84 11.21
C SER A 250 16.88 12.98 12.10
N PHE A 251 15.96 13.73 12.71
CA PHE A 251 16.32 14.68 13.78
C PHE A 251 16.86 14.00 15.05
N LEU A 252 16.67 12.68 15.20
CA LEU A 252 17.24 11.89 16.30
C LEU A 252 18.70 11.45 16.03
N ASN A 253 19.11 11.46 14.76
CA ASN A 253 20.48 11.18 14.34
C ASN A 253 20.83 11.98 13.08
N THR A 254 21.50 13.11 13.28
CA THR A 254 21.81 14.09 12.24
C THR A 254 23.06 13.76 11.44
N ASN A 255 23.67 12.58 11.64
CA ASN A 255 24.90 12.16 10.96
C ASN A 255 24.66 11.60 9.54
N SER A 256 23.54 11.94 8.91
CA SER A 256 23.24 11.48 7.56
C SER A 256 24.15 12.20 6.56
N PRO A 257 24.90 11.46 5.70
CA PRO A 257 25.91 12.07 4.83
C PRO A 257 25.28 12.85 3.66
N ILE A 258 24.04 12.52 3.29
CA ILE A 258 23.31 13.18 2.22
C ILE A 258 21.88 13.41 2.71
N THR A 259 21.43 14.66 2.64
CA THR A 259 20.06 15.06 2.93
C THR A 259 19.61 16.12 1.93
N TYR A 260 18.29 16.32 1.84
CA TYR A 260 17.67 17.31 0.96
C TYR A 260 16.50 17.97 1.68
N ASN A 261 16.10 19.15 1.20
CA ASN A 261 14.85 19.76 1.63
C ASN A 261 13.66 19.12 0.93
N ILE A 262 12.54 18.95 1.63
CA ILE A 262 11.29 18.45 1.03
C ILE A 262 10.60 19.47 0.10
N GLU A 263 9.76 18.96 -0.79
CA GLU A 263 8.68 19.73 -1.40
C GLU A 263 7.43 19.60 -0.52
N PRO A 264 6.94 20.67 0.14
CA PRO A 264 5.83 20.57 1.07
C PRO A 264 4.51 20.13 0.40
N PHE A 265 4.29 20.53 -0.85
CA PHE A 265 3.10 20.13 -1.60
C PHE A 265 3.43 19.02 -2.58
N LYS A 266 2.66 17.94 -2.48
CA LYS A 266 2.79 16.78 -3.36
C LYS A 266 1.42 16.31 -3.80
N PHE A 267 1.31 15.92 -5.06
CA PHE A 267 0.13 15.30 -5.60
C PHE A 267 0.41 13.81 -5.90
N THR A 268 -0.56 12.96 -5.56
CA THR A 268 -0.52 11.53 -5.87
C THR A 268 -1.79 11.10 -6.56
N THR A 269 -1.71 10.04 -7.35
CA THR A 269 -2.90 9.36 -7.89
C THR A 269 -2.64 7.87 -7.97
N GLU A 270 -3.56 7.08 -7.45
CA GLU A 270 -3.62 5.65 -7.73
C GLU A 270 -4.67 5.39 -8.80
N ILE A 271 -4.36 4.54 -9.77
CA ILE A 271 -5.35 3.93 -10.68
C ILE A 271 -5.15 2.43 -10.56
N GLY A 272 -6.21 1.68 -10.23
CA GLY A 272 -6.06 0.25 -10.02
C GLY A 272 -7.30 -0.56 -10.33
N ILE A 273 -7.08 -1.86 -10.47
CA ILE A 273 -8.13 -2.87 -10.56
C ILE A 273 -8.04 -3.76 -9.33
N ARG A 274 -9.18 -4.13 -8.76
CA ARG A 274 -9.27 -5.14 -7.70
C ARG A 274 -10.40 -6.11 -7.99
N PHE A 275 -10.19 -7.37 -7.64
CA PHE A 275 -11.22 -8.39 -7.78
C PHE A 275 -11.05 -9.53 -6.78
N THR A 276 -12.14 -10.25 -6.54
CA THR A 276 -12.19 -11.45 -5.70
C THR A 276 -12.33 -12.69 -6.56
N ALA A 277 -11.48 -13.69 -6.30
CA ALA A 277 -11.60 -15.05 -6.82
C ALA A 277 -11.52 -16.04 -5.65
N ASN A 278 -12.65 -16.70 -5.34
CA ASN A 278 -12.79 -17.58 -4.18
C ASN A 278 -12.39 -16.87 -2.87
N GLN A 279 -11.45 -17.44 -2.13
CA GLN A 279 -10.87 -16.92 -0.88
C GLN A 279 -9.83 -15.83 -1.10
N PHE A 280 -9.46 -15.56 -2.35
CA PHE A 280 -8.42 -14.61 -2.68
C PHE A 280 -8.99 -13.27 -3.16
N ASN A 281 -8.34 -12.18 -2.75
CA ASN A 281 -8.56 -10.87 -3.34
C ASN A 281 -7.25 -10.40 -3.96
N PHE A 282 -7.34 -9.92 -5.20
CA PHE A 282 -6.20 -9.48 -6.00
C PHE A 282 -6.32 -8.00 -6.31
N GLY A 283 -5.18 -7.34 -6.45
CA GLY A 283 -5.11 -5.97 -6.92
C GLY A 283 -3.84 -5.70 -7.73
N TYR A 284 -3.99 -4.89 -8.77
CA TYR A 284 -2.88 -4.27 -9.49
C TYR A 284 -3.12 -2.77 -9.57
N ILE A 285 -2.12 -1.97 -9.21
CA ILE A 285 -2.25 -0.53 -9.03
C ILE A 285 -1.08 0.16 -9.70
N VAL A 286 -1.37 1.19 -10.48
CA VAL A 286 -0.40 2.15 -10.99
C VAL A 286 -0.44 3.37 -10.08
N ASN A 287 0.70 3.67 -9.47
CA ASN A 287 0.86 4.81 -8.57
C ASN A 287 1.61 5.91 -9.30
N TYR A 288 1.05 7.11 -9.29
CA TYR A 288 1.66 8.33 -9.78
C TYR A 288 1.95 9.26 -8.61
N HIS A 289 3.10 9.94 -8.64
CA HIS A 289 3.37 11.02 -7.72
C HIS A 289 4.21 12.15 -8.33
N THR A 290 4.02 13.36 -7.83
CA THR A 290 4.95 14.46 -8.06
C THR A 290 6.23 14.29 -7.25
N LYS A 291 7.28 15.00 -7.66
CA LYS A 291 8.54 15.15 -6.93
C LYS A 291 8.30 15.46 -5.44
N LYS A 292 9.08 14.81 -4.56
CA LYS A 292 8.95 14.91 -3.10
C LYS A 292 10.02 15.77 -2.43
N LEU A 293 11.08 16.15 -3.16
CA LEU A 293 12.25 16.85 -2.61
C LEU A 293 12.77 17.93 -3.56
N LYS A 294 13.38 18.98 -3.02
CA LYS A 294 13.95 20.12 -3.76
C LYS A 294 15.30 19.76 -4.40
N SER A 295 15.25 19.04 -5.52
CA SER A 295 16.43 18.71 -6.35
C SER A 295 16.16 18.96 -7.83
N LEU A 296 17.04 19.67 -8.54
CA LEU A 296 16.89 19.93 -9.98
C LEU A 296 17.01 18.67 -10.84
N ARG A 297 17.61 17.60 -10.29
CA ARG A 297 17.88 16.34 -11.01
C ARG A 297 16.71 15.36 -10.94
N VAL A 298 15.86 15.46 -9.92
CA VAL A 298 14.69 14.59 -9.75
C VAL A 298 13.58 15.05 -10.71
N PRO A 299 13.02 14.16 -11.55
CA PRO A 299 11.96 14.51 -12.46
C PRO A 299 10.73 14.99 -11.70
N LYS A 300 9.95 15.87 -12.33
CA LYS A 300 8.72 16.43 -11.72
C LYS A 300 7.68 15.37 -11.35
N LYS A 301 7.75 14.20 -11.99
CA LYS A 301 6.75 13.13 -12.00
C LYS A 301 7.45 11.78 -11.97
N ASN A 302 6.89 10.82 -11.24
CA ASN A 302 7.36 9.44 -11.24
C ASN A 302 6.21 8.46 -10.99
N PHE A 303 6.43 7.19 -11.34
CA PHE A 303 5.47 6.12 -11.22
C PHE A 303 6.09 4.88 -10.58
N TYR A 304 5.26 4.05 -9.96
CA TYR A 304 5.60 2.68 -9.56
C TYR A 304 4.34 1.83 -9.54
N GLY A 305 4.48 0.51 -9.57
CA GLY A 305 3.36 -0.41 -9.57
C GLY A 305 3.21 -1.09 -8.21
N THR A 306 2.02 -1.57 -7.93
CA THR A 306 1.73 -2.39 -6.74
C THR A 306 0.99 -3.64 -7.14
N ILE A 307 1.40 -4.77 -6.58
CA ILE A 307 0.65 -6.03 -6.60
C ILE A 307 0.15 -6.31 -5.18
N LEU A 308 -1.13 -6.65 -5.06
CA LEU A 308 -1.79 -7.02 -3.81
C LEU A 308 -2.38 -8.43 -3.94
N VAL A 309 -2.09 -9.27 -2.96
CA VAL A 309 -2.72 -10.59 -2.81
C VAL A 309 -3.16 -10.76 -1.37
N ASN A 310 -4.45 -11.03 -1.18
CA ASN A 310 -5.05 -11.30 0.12
C ASN A 310 -5.64 -12.71 0.10
N TYR A 311 -5.40 -13.48 1.15
CA TYR A 311 -5.99 -14.81 1.36
C TYR A 311 -6.85 -14.79 2.62
N GLN A 312 -8.15 -15.05 2.47
CA GLN A 312 -9.12 -15.04 3.56
C GLN A 312 -9.44 -16.45 4.05
N PHE A 313 -9.59 -16.60 5.37
CA PHE A 313 -9.83 -17.89 6.01
C PHE A 313 -10.53 -17.70 7.38
N ASN A 314 -10.79 -18.80 8.09
CA ASN A 314 -11.39 -18.83 9.44
C ASN A 314 -10.46 -19.42 10.48
#